data_AF-A0A3S1QAS0-F1
#
_entry.id   AF-A0A3S1QAS0-F1
#
_cell.length_a   1.000
_cell.length_b   1.000
_cell.length_c   1.000
_cell.angle_alpha   90.00
_cell.angle_beta   90.00
_cell.angle_gamma   90.00
#
_symmetry.space_group_name_H-M   'P 1'
#
loop_
_entity.id
_entity.type
_entity.pdbx_description
1 polymer ?
#
loop_
_entity_poly.entity_id
_entity_poly.type
_entity_poly.pdbx_seq_one_letter_code
_entity_poly.pdbx_strand_id
1 'polypeptide(L)'
;MAFRLAPTAASEGFRLEAHDSVGSTNALALEHARAGDPGKLWVVSKKQESGRGRRGRAWATPEGNLAATLLLVPGGELRLAATLGFVAGLALADALDAVVPKGRIAVALDGASQGRNRFELKWPNDVLASGAKLAGILLESAMLE
;
A
#
# COMPACT_ATOMS: atom_id res chain seq x y z
N MET A 1 -11.04 0.08 -15.98
CA MET A 1 -9.61 -0.31 -16.10
C MET A 1 -9.41 -1.68 -15.50
N ALA A 2 -8.57 -2.51 -16.11
CA ALA A 2 -8.18 -3.83 -15.57
C ALA A 2 -6.83 -3.70 -14.86
N PHE A 3 -6.72 -4.22 -13.64
CA PHE A 3 -5.47 -4.26 -12.90
C PHE A 3 -4.47 -5.22 -13.56
N ARG A 4 -3.18 -4.86 -13.56
CA ARG A 4 -2.10 -5.68 -14.11
C ARG A 4 -0.83 -5.49 -13.29
N LEU A 5 -0.04 -6.55 -13.18
CA LEU A 5 1.32 -6.48 -12.64
C LEU A 5 2.28 -5.89 -13.68
N ALA A 6 3.34 -5.25 -13.19
CA ALA A 6 4.50 -4.96 -14.02
C ALA A 6 5.16 -6.27 -14.49
N PRO A 7 5.76 -6.31 -15.69
CA PRO A 7 6.45 -7.52 -16.18
C PRO A 7 7.52 -8.05 -15.24
N THR A 8 8.24 -7.15 -14.55
CA THR A 8 9.26 -7.49 -13.56
C THR A 8 8.65 -8.26 -12.37
N ALA A 9 7.57 -7.73 -11.78
CA ALA A 9 6.88 -8.40 -10.69
C ALA A 9 6.35 -9.79 -11.09
N ALA A 10 5.77 -9.91 -12.29
CA ALA A 10 5.33 -11.21 -12.81
C ALA A 10 6.50 -12.20 -12.95
N SER A 11 7.65 -11.74 -13.48
CA SER A 11 8.84 -12.59 -13.63
C SER A 11 9.47 -13.03 -12.30
N GLU A 12 9.26 -12.26 -11.23
CA GLU A 12 9.71 -12.59 -9.86
C GLU A 12 8.70 -13.48 -9.10
N GLY A 13 7.64 -13.92 -9.78
CA GLY A 13 6.63 -14.83 -9.24
C GLY A 13 5.55 -14.14 -8.40
N PHE A 14 5.38 -12.81 -8.52
CA PHE A 14 4.23 -12.15 -7.92
C PHE A 14 2.95 -12.50 -8.68
N ARG A 15 1.87 -12.69 -7.92
CA ARG A 15 0.52 -12.99 -8.40
C ARG A 15 -0.40 -11.80 -8.15
N LEU A 16 -1.52 -11.75 -8.86
CA LEU A 16 -2.52 -10.70 -8.75
C LEU A 16 -3.91 -11.30 -8.64
N GLU A 17 -4.62 -10.86 -7.62
CA GLU A 17 -6.03 -11.12 -7.39
C GLU A 17 -6.78 -9.78 -7.41
N ALA A 18 -7.67 -9.62 -8.39
CA ALA A 18 -8.33 -8.37 -8.70
C ALA A 18 -9.83 -8.46 -8.48
N HIS A 19 -10.37 -7.49 -7.74
CA HIS A 19 -11.78 -7.43 -7.38
C HIS A 19 -12.42 -6.11 -7.79
N ASP A 20 -13.73 -6.15 -8.05
CA ASP A 20 -14.52 -4.92 -8.20
C ASP A 20 -14.90 -4.32 -6.84
N SER A 21 -15.31 -5.15 -5.89
CA SER A 21 -15.63 -4.76 -4.50
C SER A 21 -15.19 -5.86 -3.53
N VAL A 22 -14.65 -5.46 -2.38
CA VAL A 22 -14.31 -6.34 -1.25
C VAL A 22 -14.60 -5.62 0.07
N GLY A 23 -14.68 -6.35 1.18
CA GLY A 23 -14.69 -5.73 2.50
C GLY A 23 -13.42 -4.90 2.73
N SER A 24 -12.27 -5.58 2.77
CA SER A 24 -10.94 -4.95 2.87
C SER A 24 -9.91 -5.85 2.18
N THR A 25 -9.11 -5.27 1.29
CA THR A 25 -7.95 -5.93 0.65
C THR A 25 -6.97 -6.48 1.69
N ASN A 26 -6.80 -5.78 2.82
CA ASN A 26 -5.91 -6.21 3.89
C ASN A 26 -6.46 -7.38 4.69
N ALA A 27 -7.79 -7.40 4.91
CA ALA A 27 -8.45 -8.53 5.57
C ALA A 27 -8.35 -9.81 4.71
N LEU A 28 -8.63 -9.67 3.41
CA LEU A 28 -8.56 -10.78 2.46
C LEU A 28 -7.13 -11.33 2.31
N ALA A 29 -6.11 -10.46 2.28
CA ALA A 29 -4.72 -10.88 2.29
C ALA A 29 -4.34 -11.69 3.55
N LEU A 30 -4.84 -11.30 4.73
CA LEU A 30 -4.63 -12.05 5.97
C LEU A 30 -5.39 -13.40 5.98
N GLU A 31 -6.56 -13.47 5.37
CA GLU A 31 -7.30 -14.72 5.18
C GLU A 31 -6.51 -15.69 4.29
N HIS A 32 -5.98 -15.22 3.16
CA HIS A 32 -5.11 -16.01 2.29
C HIS A 32 -3.87 -16.54 3.04
N ALA A 33 -3.22 -15.69 3.84
CA ALA A 33 -2.07 -16.09 4.64
C ALA A 33 -2.42 -17.23 5.61
N ARG A 34 -3.56 -17.13 6.31
CA ARG A 34 -4.05 -18.16 7.25
C ARG A 34 -4.49 -19.44 6.55
N ALA A 35 -4.90 -19.35 5.28
CA ALA A 35 -5.22 -20.50 4.43
C ALA A 35 -3.96 -21.18 3.85
N GLY A 36 -2.76 -20.68 4.17
CA GLY A 36 -1.49 -21.27 3.74
C GLY A 36 -0.94 -20.71 2.43
N ASP A 37 -1.45 -19.55 1.96
CA ASP A 37 -0.86 -18.90 0.79
C ASP A 37 0.60 -18.49 1.07
N PRO A 38 1.56 -18.81 0.18
CA PRO A 38 2.99 -18.57 0.40
C PRO A 38 3.41 -17.10 0.26
N GLY A 39 2.46 -16.19 -0.02
CA GLY A 39 2.71 -14.78 -0.27
C GLY A 39 3.07 -14.48 -1.72
N LYS A 40 3.72 -13.31 -1.91
CA LYS A 40 3.90 -12.66 -3.22
C LYS A 40 2.56 -12.45 -3.95
N LEU A 41 1.49 -12.17 -3.20
CA LEU A 41 0.16 -11.99 -3.75
C LEU A 41 -0.25 -10.53 -3.57
N TRP A 42 -0.53 -9.85 -4.69
CA TRP A 42 -1.23 -8.58 -4.69
C TRP A 42 -2.73 -8.82 -4.69
N VAL A 43 -3.42 -8.31 -3.68
CA VAL A 43 -4.88 -8.24 -3.62
C VAL A 43 -5.28 -6.79 -3.88
N VAL A 44 -6.04 -6.54 -4.95
CA VAL A 44 -6.43 -5.20 -5.36
C VAL A 44 -7.94 -5.08 -5.55
N SER A 45 -8.48 -3.90 -5.27
CA SER A 45 -9.90 -3.62 -5.48
C SER A 45 -10.15 -2.19 -5.93
N LYS A 46 -11.22 -1.99 -6.72
CA LYS A 46 -11.74 -0.66 -7.07
C LYS A 46 -12.52 -0.02 -5.92
N LYS A 47 -13.08 -0.84 -5.02
CA LYS A 47 -13.90 -0.39 -3.88
C LYS A 47 -13.66 -1.26 -2.64
N GLN A 48 -13.64 -0.61 -1.48
CA GLN A 48 -13.66 -1.29 -0.19
C GLN A 48 -14.90 -0.88 0.60
N GLU A 49 -15.64 -1.86 1.12
CA GLU A 49 -16.86 -1.64 1.91
C GLU A 49 -16.56 -1.41 3.39
N SER A 50 -15.48 -2.01 3.89
CA SER A 50 -15.02 -1.94 5.28
C SER A 50 -13.52 -1.67 5.37
N GLY A 51 -13.03 -0.78 4.49
CA GLY A 51 -11.64 -0.34 4.46
C GLY A 51 -11.19 0.24 5.82
N ARG A 52 -9.95 -0.10 6.21
CA ARG A 52 -9.38 0.28 7.51
C ARG A 52 -8.09 1.07 7.36
N GLY A 53 -7.89 2.03 8.24
CA GLY A 53 -6.63 2.71 8.50
C GLY A 53 -6.09 2.38 9.90
N ARG A 54 -5.00 3.04 10.27
CA ARG A 54 -4.35 2.83 11.58
C ARG A 54 -5.32 3.10 12.74
N ARG A 55 -5.17 2.29 13.80
CA ARG A 55 -5.98 2.35 15.03
C ARG A 55 -7.48 2.13 14.76
N GLY A 56 -7.82 1.32 13.75
CA GLY A 56 -9.20 0.94 13.44
C GLY A 56 -10.05 2.05 12.81
N ARG A 57 -9.46 3.19 12.41
CA ARG A 57 -10.20 4.25 11.72
C ARG A 57 -10.71 3.76 10.37
N ALA A 58 -11.91 4.15 9.98
CA ALA A 58 -12.43 3.86 8.65
C ALA A 58 -11.55 4.51 7.56
N TRP A 59 -11.35 3.80 6.45
CA TRP A 59 -10.66 4.29 5.26
C TRP A 59 -11.59 4.20 4.05
N ALA A 60 -12.06 5.35 3.57
CA ALA A 60 -12.92 5.42 2.40
C ALA A 60 -12.14 5.10 1.13
N THR A 61 -12.67 4.22 0.29
CA THR A 61 -12.13 3.90 -1.04
C THR A 61 -13.23 4.14 -2.08
N PRO A 62 -13.52 5.41 -2.43
CA PRO A 62 -14.45 5.72 -3.51
C PRO A 62 -13.92 5.16 -4.84
N GLU A 63 -14.84 4.94 -5.78
CA GLU A 63 -14.48 4.50 -7.13
C GLU A 63 -13.52 5.51 -7.79
N GLY A 64 -12.52 4.99 -8.50
CA GLY A 64 -11.42 5.77 -9.06
C GLY A 64 -10.15 5.76 -8.20
N ASN A 65 -10.26 5.38 -6.92
CA ASN A 65 -9.08 5.16 -6.07
C ASN A 65 -8.54 3.73 -6.22
N LEU A 66 -7.30 3.53 -5.75
CA LEU A 66 -6.65 2.23 -5.66
C LEU A 66 -6.66 1.74 -4.21
N ALA A 67 -7.27 0.58 -3.96
CA ALA A 67 -7.00 -0.23 -2.78
C ALA A 67 -6.12 -1.41 -3.18
N ALA A 68 -4.98 -1.57 -2.51
CA ALA A 68 -4.02 -2.62 -2.80
C ALA A 68 -3.31 -3.08 -1.51
N THR A 69 -3.25 -4.39 -1.33
CA THR A 69 -2.45 -5.03 -0.29
C THR A 69 -1.50 -6.02 -0.94
N LEU A 70 -0.23 -5.97 -0.56
CA LEU A 70 0.74 -7.01 -0.89
C LEU A 70 0.87 -7.96 0.30
N LEU A 71 0.47 -9.21 0.12
CA LEU A 71 0.75 -10.29 1.05
C LEU A 71 2.20 -10.76 0.88
N LEU A 72 2.97 -10.66 1.96
CA LEU A 72 4.29 -11.27 2.10
C LEU A 72 4.26 -12.26 3.27
N VAL A 73 4.89 -13.40 3.07
CA VAL A 73 5.17 -14.38 4.14
C VAL A 73 6.70 -14.50 4.25
N PRO A 74 7.38 -13.46 4.78
CA PRO A 74 8.83 -13.48 4.89
C PRO A 74 9.25 -14.44 6.01
N GLY A 75 10.35 -15.16 5.80
CA GLY A 75 11.11 -15.69 6.93
C GLY A 75 11.86 -14.56 7.65
N GLY A 76 12.21 -14.77 8.91
CA GLY A 76 13.11 -13.88 9.67
C GLY A 76 12.44 -13.16 10.85
N GLU A 77 13.13 -12.12 11.36
CA GLU A 77 12.69 -11.42 12.57
C GLU A 77 11.53 -10.46 12.33
N LEU A 78 10.57 -10.43 13.27
CA LEU A 78 9.46 -9.48 13.28
C LEU A 78 9.92 -8.00 13.21
N ARG A 79 11.10 -7.69 13.76
CA ARG A 79 11.69 -6.34 13.70
C ARG A 79 11.99 -5.89 12.27
N LEU A 80 12.42 -6.80 11.39
CA LEU A 80 12.64 -6.51 9.98
C LEU A 80 11.31 -6.39 9.23
N ALA A 81 10.32 -7.23 9.55
CA ALA A 81 8.99 -7.09 8.96
C ALA A 81 8.37 -5.71 9.28
N ALA A 82 8.60 -5.19 10.49
CA ALA A 82 8.12 -3.87 10.90
C ALA A 82 8.67 -2.71 10.05
N THR A 83 9.81 -2.87 9.38
CA THR A 83 10.37 -1.82 8.50
C THR A 83 9.72 -1.81 7.11
N LEU A 84 8.90 -2.79 6.74
CA LEU A 84 8.27 -2.85 5.41
C LEU A 84 7.30 -1.68 5.16
N GLY A 85 6.72 -1.09 6.20
CA GLY A 85 5.91 0.12 6.07
C GLY A 85 6.71 1.30 5.50
N PHE A 86 8.01 1.35 5.79
CA PHE A 86 8.93 2.36 5.30
C PHE A 86 9.29 2.12 3.83
N VAL A 87 9.53 0.86 3.47
CA VAL A 87 9.76 0.44 2.07
C VAL A 87 8.54 0.77 1.21
N ALA A 88 7.33 0.50 1.69
CA ALA A 88 6.09 0.86 0.98
C ALA A 88 5.95 2.37 0.79
N GLY A 89 6.38 3.18 1.76
CA GLY A 89 6.41 4.64 1.65
C GLY A 89 7.31 5.14 0.51
N LEU A 90 8.53 4.60 0.42
CA LEU A 90 9.47 4.94 -0.65
C LEU A 90 8.98 4.44 -2.02
N ALA A 91 8.49 3.19 -2.09
CA ALA A 91 7.96 2.63 -3.34
C ALA A 91 6.78 3.43 -3.89
N LEU A 92 5.91 3.95 -3.02
CA LEU A 92 4.81 4.83 -3.43
C LEU A 92 5.32 6.19 -3.92
N ALA A 93 6.38 6.73 -3.32
CA ALA A 93 7.01 7.96 -3.81
C ALA A 93 7.59 7.75 -5.21
N ASP A 94 8.32 6.66 -5.44
CA ASP A 94 8.87 6.31 -6.77
C ASP A 94 7.75 6.10 -7.81
N ALA A 95 6.67 5.44 -7.42
CA ALA A 95 5.50 5.26 -8.30
C ALA A 95 4.86 6.60 -8.69
N LEU A 96 4.76 7.55 -7.75
CA LEU A 96 4.25 8.90 -8.02
C LEU A 96 5.17 9.68 -8.96
N ASP A 97 6.50 9.52 -8.84
CA ASP A 97 7.45 10.15 -9.76
C ASP A 97 7.27 9.63 -11.18
N ALA A 98 7.14 8.31 -11.33
CA ALA A 98 6.98 7.67 -12.63
C ALA A 98 5.68 8.10 -13.34
N VAL A 99 4.57 8.21 -12.61
CA VAL A 99 3.27 8.58 -13.20
C VAL A 99 3.05 10.09 -13.27
N VAL A 100 3.86 10.88 -12.54
CA VAL A 100 3.83 12.34 -12.53
C VAL A 100 5.26 12.92 -12.58
N PRO A 101 6.01 12.74 -13.69
CA PRO A 101 7.46 13.00 -13.77
C PRO A 101 7.88 14.48 -13.68
N LYS A 102 6.92 15.40 -13.48
CA LYS A 102 7.17 16.82 -13.22
C LYS A 102 6.67 17.26 -11.83
N GLY A 103 6.15 16.33 -11.05
CA GLY A 103 5.78 16.55 -9.66
C GLY A 103 7.03 16.47 -8.80
N ARG A 104 7.50 17.61 -8.27
CA ARG A 104 8.60 17.59 -7.30
C ARG A 104 8.19 16.72 -6.10
N ILE A 105 9.02 15.73 -5.78
CA ILE A 105 8.83 14.85 -4.63
C ILE A 105 9.81 15.23 -3.53
N ALA A 106 9.33 15.31 -2.30
CA ALA A 106 10.18 15.43 -1.12
C ALA A 106 9.82 14.39 -0.06
N VAL A 107 10.83 13.87 0.63
CA VAL A 107 10.65 13.06 1.84
C VAL A 107 10.77 13.99 3.03
N ALA A 108 9.72 14.12 3.84
CA ALA A 108 9.68 15.03 4.98
C ALA A 108 9.42 14.25 6.28
N LEU A 109 10.29 14.45 7.28
CA LEU A 109 10.16 13.83 8.60
C LEU A 109 8.94 14.35 9.36
N ASP A 110 8.52 15.58 9.10
CA ASP A 110 7.46 16.30 9.79
C ASP A 110 6.84 17.39 8.89
N GLY A 111 5.50 17.53 8.93
CA GLY A 111 4.81 18.74 8.49
C GLY A 111 4.96 19.16 7.01
N ALA A 112 5.48 18.29 6.15
CA ALA A 112 5.42 18.33 4.69
C ALA A 112 5.51 19.74 4.08
N SER A 113 6.71 20.33 4.01
CA SER A 113 7.13 21.58 3.32
C SER A 113 6.14 22.74 3.16
N GLN A 114 5.03 22.75 3.90
CA GLN A 114 3.80 23.52 3.64
C GLN A 114 3.32 23.47 2.17
N GLY A 115 3.46 22.32 1.50
CA GLY A 115 3.00 22.13 0.12
C GLY A 115 3.88 22.78 -0.97
N ARG A 116 5.15 23.09 -0.65
CA ARG A 116 6.13 23.57 -1.66
C ARG A 116 6.50 22.48 -2.66
N ASN A 117 6.35 21.21 -2.28
CA ASN A 117 6.50 20.07 -3.14
C ASN A 117 5.13 19.51 -3.53
N ARG A 118 5.07 18.91 -4.73
CA ARG A 118 3.81 18.38 -5.24
C ARG A 118 3.40 17.12 -4.48
N PHE A 119 4.36 16.25 -4.16
CA PHE A 119 4.13 15.05 -3.35
C PHE A 119 5.12 14.95 -2.21
N GLU A 120 4.62 14.54 -1.04
CA GLU A 120 5.42 14.48 0.18
C GLU A 120 5.13 13.22 0.99
N LEU A 121 6.16 12.42 1.26
CA LEU A 121 6.04 11.31 2.21
C LEU A 121 6.10 11.88 3.63
N LYS A 122 4.96 11.87 4.31
CA LYS A 122 4.81 12.26 5.72
C LYS A 122 4.94 11.02 6.59
N TRP A 123 6.04 10.93 7.33
CA TRP A 123 6.24 9.84 8.27
C TRP A 123 5.13 9.81 9.35
N PRO A 124 4.69 8.61 9.78
CA PRO A 124 5.30 7.33 9.42
C PRO A 124 4.66 6.59 8.22
N ASN A 125 3.54 7.07 7.67
CA ASN A 125 2.70 6.21 6.82
C ASN A 125 1.75 6.94 5.86
N ASP A 126 1.89 8.25 5.68
CA ASP A 126 0.99 9.03 4.85
C ASP A 126 1.75 9.67 3.68
N VAL A 127 1.12 9.78 2.52
CA VAL A 127 1.62 10.61 1.42
C VAL A 127 0.68 11.78 1.23
N LEU A 128 1.23 12.98 1.09
CA LEU A 128 0.50 14.21 0.85
C LEU A 128 0.69 14.65 -0.60
N ALA A 129 -0.32 15.30 -1.16
CA ALA A 129 -0.25 16.08 -2.40
C ALA A 129 -0.57 17.54 -2.07
N SER A 130 0.36 18.46 -2.36
CA SER A 130 0.23 19.90 -2.04
C SER A 130 -0.25 20.16 -0.59
N GLY A 131 0.28 19.40 0.37
CA GLY A 131 -0.07 19.50 1.80
C GLY A 131 -1.34 18.75 2.24
N ALA A 132 -2.17 18.26 1.31
CA ALA A 132 -3.37 17.48 1.63
C ALA A 132 -3.11 15.97 1.53
N LYS A 133 -3.80 15.14 2.33
CA LYS A 133 -3.57 13.68 2.33
C LYS A 133 -4.02 13.05 1.01
N LEU A 134 -3.09 12.38 0.33
CA LEU A 134 -3.31 11.64 -0.91
C LEU A 134 -3.50 10.14 -0.65
N ALA A 135 -2.60 9.55 0.15
CA ALA A 135 -2.60 8.11 0.40
C ALA A 135 -2.25 7.80 1.86
N GLY A 136 -2.64 6.60 2.30
CA GLY A 136 -2.30 6.06 3.60
C GLY A 136 -1.79 4.62 3.45
N ILE A 137 -0.74 4.30 4.18
CA ILE A 137 -0.13 2.97 4.25
C ILE A 137 -0.52 2.36 5.60
N LEU A 138 -0.94 1.09 5.57
CA LEU A 138 -1.26 0.30 6.75
C LEU A 138 -0.50 -1.02 6.66
N LEU A 139 0.47 -1.21 7.55
CA LEU A 139 1.13 -2.50 7.76
C LEU A 139 0.39 -3.25 8.86
N GLU A 140 -0.03 -4.49 8.57
CA GLU A 140 -0.54 -5.45 9.55
C GLU A 140 0.30 -6.73 9.48
N SER A 141 0.37 -7.48 10.58
CA SER A 141 1.11 -8.75 10.65
C SER A 141 0.34 -9.78 11.47
N ALA A 142 0.50 -11.05 11.14
CA ALA A 142 0.03 -12.17 11.94
C ALA A 142 1.12 -13.26 12.00
N MET A 143 1.16 -14.00 13.11
CA MET A 143 1.90 -15.26 13.17
C MET A 143 1.03 -16.34 12.52
N LEU A 144 1.63 -17.14 11.65
CA LEU A 144 0.99 -18.31 11.04
C LEU A 144 1.40 -19.55 11.82
N GLU A 145 0.49 -20.52 11.92
CA GLU A 145 0.71 -21.83 12.57
C GLU A 145 1.31 -22.84 11.61
#